data_AF-A0A961RIP3-F1
#
_entry.id   AF-A0A961RIP3-F1
#
_cell.length_a   1.000
_cell.length_b   1.000
_cell.length_c   1.000
_cell.angle_alpha   90.00
_cell.angle_beta   90.00
_cell.angle_gamma   90.00
#
_symmetry.space_group_name_H-M   'P 1'
#
loop_
_entity.id
_entity.type
_entity.pdbx_description
1 polymer ?
#
loop_
_entity_poly.entity_id
_entity_poly.type
_entity_poly.pdbx_seq_one_letter_code
_entity_poly.pdbx_strand_id
1 'polypeptide(L)'
;MAGGIRHFMMRPGGGRGDHPDREEGYQPEKRKLSEAEKERLKLQHWDWIGFIALCALGGIAVGALVAWAVLRFDINGIGSMIARSGYWMGYTALLVGSFASTFGMISMGIGIMVRSTWPER
;
A
#
# COMPACT_ATOMS: atom_id res chain seq x y z
N MET A 1 9.84 1.77 55.38
CA MET A 1 10.84 0.86 55.96
C MET A 1 10.53 -0.54 55.46
N ALA A 2 11.58 -1.23 54.95
CA ALA A 2 11.79 -2.68 54.72
C ALA A 2 10.59 -3.58 54.36
N GLY A 3 10.58 -4.39 53.30
CA GLY A 3 11.66 -5.18 52.69
C GLY A 3 11.30 -6.68 52.80
N GLY A 4 11.42 -7.48 51.72
CA GLY A 4 11.19 -8.93 51.82
C GLY A 4 11.08 -9.68 50.49
N ILE A 5 12.23 -9.92 49.85
CA ILE A 5 12.44 -10.78 48.67
C ILE A 5 12.55 -12.26 49.09
N ARG A 6 12.01 -13.18 48.27
CA ARG A 6 12.50 -14.55 47.90
C ARG A 6 11.29 -15.48 47.70
N HIS A 7 10.91 -15.89 46.49
CA HIS A 7 11.59 -16.84 45.61
C HIS A 7 11.94 -18.17 46.31
N PHE A 8 10.98 -19.09 46.41
CA PHE A 8 11.25 -20.51 46.68
C PHE A 8 10.07 -21.41 46.28
N MET A 9 10.09 -21.94 45.05
CA MET A 9 9.87 -23.37 44.71
C MET A 9 9.56 -23.52 43.22
N MET A 10 10.60 -23.86 42.47
CA MET A 10 10.42 -24.67 41.26
C MET A 10 9.88 -26.03 41.67
N ARG A 11 8.93 -26.56 40.90
CA ARG A 11 8.59 -27.98 40.86
C ARG A 11 8.99 -28.51 39.48
N PRO A 12 9.91 -29.48 39.39
CA PRO A 12 10.40 -29.99 38.12
C PRO A 12 9.54 -31.16 37.62
N GLY A 13 9.44 -31.29 36.30
CA GLY A 13 9.20 -32.57 35.63
C GLY A 13 7.79 -32.81 35.09
N GLY A 14 7.65 -32.81 33.77
CA GLY A 14 6.47 -33.34 33.07
C GLY A 14 6.27 -32.77 31.67
N GLY A 15 7.30 -32.80 30.82
CA GLY A 15 7.18 -32.34 29.43
C GLY A 15 6.19 -33.19 28.64
N ARG A 16 5.03 -32.61 28.35
CA ARG A 16 4.27 -32.86 27.13
C ARG A 16 3.72 -31.49 26.73
N GLY A 17 4.25 -30.95 25.64
CA GLY A 17 3.87 -29.64 25.13
C GLY A 17 2.41 -29.67 24.70
N ASP A 18 1.53 -29.28 25.62
CA ASP A 18 0.18 -28.88 25.29
C ASP A 18 0.29 -27.43 24.80
N HIS A 19 0.50 -27.27 23.48
CA HIS A 19 0.40 -26.00 22.79
C HIS A 19 -1.00 -25.39 23.05
N PRO A 20 -1.12 -24.24 23.74
CA PRO A 20 -2.40 -23.53 23.86
C PRO A 20 -2.77 -22.74 22.59
N ASP A 21 -2.00 -22.88 21.53
CA ASP A 21 -2.17 -22.29 20.21
C ASP A 21 -3.03 -23.22 19.33
N ARG A 22 -4.28 -23.46 19.77
CA ARG A 22 -5.35 -23.69 18.78
C ARG A 22 -5.48 -22.37 18.03
N GLU A 23 -4.77 -22.28 16.91
CA GLU A 23 -5.21 -21.46 15.79
C GLU A 23 -6.64 -21.92 15.45
N GLU A 24 -7.63 -21.24 16.04
CA GLU A 24 -8.97 -21.18 15.48
C GLU A 24 -8.80 -20.54 14.11
N GLY A 25 -8.46 -21.38 13.13
CA GLY A 25 -8.40 -21.01 11.75
C GLY A 25 -9.75 -20.39 11.41
N TYR A 26 -9.75 -19.09 11.14
CA TYR A 26 -10.84 -18.41 10.48
C TYR A 26 -11.08 -19.16 9.17
N GLN A 27 -11.99 -20.13 9.21
CA GLN A 27 -12.59 -20.73 8.04
C GLN A 27 -13.59 -19.68 7.58
N PRO A 28 -13.32 -18.88 6.53
CA PRO A 28 -14.35 -18.03 5.98
C PRO A 28 -15.45 -18.96 5.49
N GLU A 29 -16.48 -19.14 6.30
CA GLU A 29 -17.70 -19.79 5.89
C GLU A 29 -18.12 -19.03 4.63
N LYS A 30 -18.06 -19.70 3.48
CA LYS A 30 -18.39 -19.09 2.19
C LYS A 30 -19.87 -18.75 2.21
N ARG A 31 -20.21 -17.62 2.82
CA ARG A 31 -21.55 -17.06 2.88
C ARG A 31 -21.99 -16.99 1.43
N LYS A 32 -23.00 -17.80 1.09
CA LYS A 32 -23.60 -17.79 -0.25
C LYS A 32 -24.22 -16.40 -0.43
N LEU A 33 -23.46 -15.51 -1.06
CA LEU A 33 -23.91 -14.18 -1.43
C LEU A 33 -25.16 -14.34 -2.28
N SER A 34 -26.25 -13.70 -1.86
CA SER A 34 -27.46 -13.58 -2.65
C SER A 34 -27.12 -12.94 -4.01
N GLU A 35 -27.85 -13.27 -5.07
CA GLU A 35 -27.64 -12.65 -6.39
C GLU A 35 -27.71 -11.11 -6.31
N ALA A 36 -28.58 -10.56 -5.44
CA ALA A 36 -28.66 -9.14 -5.17
C ALA A 36 -27.43 -8.57 -4.44
N GLU A 37 -26.77 -9.34 -3.57
CA GLU A 37 -25.52 -8.93 -2.91
C GLU A 37 -24.35 -8.96 -3.90
N LYS A 38 -24.31 -9.94 -4.82
CA LYS A 38 -23.29 -10.00 -5.87
C LYS A 38 -23.36 -8.79 -6.81
N GLU A 39 -24.56 -8.36 -7.17
CA GLU A 39 -24.75 -7.21 -8.05
C GLU A 39 -24.30 -5.89 -7.38
N ARG A 40 -24.62 -5.72 -6.09
CA ARG A 40 -24.11 -4.59 -5.30
C ARG A 40 -22.58 -4.60 -5.18
N LEU A 41 -21.98 -5.77 -4.95
CA LEU A 41 -20.51 -5.90 -4.91
C LEU A 41 -19.86 -5.53 -6.24
N LYS A 42 -20.44 -5.93 -7.38
CA LYS A 42 -19.93 -5.57 -8.70
C LYS A 42 -19.93 -4.05 -8.90
N LEU A 43 -21.03 -3.39 -8.59
CA LEU A 43 -21.14 -1.93 -8.71
C LEU A 43 -20.13 -1.21 -7.81
N GLN A 44 -20.00 -1.64 -6.55
CA GLN A 44 -19.02 -1.09 -5.62
C GLN A 44 -17.58 -1.33 -6.11
N HIS A 45 -17.30 -2.51 -6.68
CA HIS A 45 -15.98 -2.82 -7.23
C HIS A 45 -15.62 -1.92 -8.41
N TRP A 46 -16.57 -1.64 -9.30
CA TRP A 46 -16.37 -0.69 -10.40
C TRP A 46 -16.11 0.73 -9.92
N ASP A 47 -16.78 1.17 -8.85
CA ASP A 47 -16.53 2.47 -8.24
C ASP A 47 -15.10 2.57 -7.67
N TRP A 48 -14.62 1.51 -7.01
CA TRP A 48 -13.23 1.43 -6.55
C TRP A 48 -12.22 1.42 -7.70
N ILE A 49 -12.50 0.73 -8.81
CA ILE A 49 -11.64 0.75 -9.99
C ILE A 49 -11.56 2.17 -10.57
N GLY A 50 -12.70 2.86 -10.70
CA GLY A 50 -12.75 4.24 -11.17
C GLY A 50 -11.93 5.18 -10.28
N PHE A 51 -12.04 5.00 -8.97
CA PHE A 51 -11.26 5.76 -8.00
C PHE A 51 -9.75 5.49 -8.10
N ILE A 52 -9.35 4.23 -8.20
CA ILE A 52 -7.94 3.83 -8.39
C ILE A 52 -7.39 4.43 -9.70
N ALA A 53 -8.18 4.36 -10.78
CA ALA A 53 -7.80 4.94 -12.06
C ALA A 53 -7.60 6.46 -11.96
N LEU A 54 -8.48 7.18 -11.24
CA LEU A 54 -8.33 8.62 -11.01
C LEU A 54 -7.06 8.95 -10.22
N CYS A 55 -6.76 8.17 -9.17
CA CYS A 55 -5.53 8.35 -8.39
C CYS A 55 -4.28 8.07 -9.23
N ALA A 56 -4.32 7.03 -10.06
CA ALA A 56 -3.23 6.70 -10.97
C ALA A 56 -3.01 7.80 -12.02
N LEU A 57 -4.08 8.36 -12.60
CA LEU A 57 -3.99 9.48 -13.53
C LEU A 57 -3.39 10.73 -12.87
N GLY A 58 -3.79 11.05 -11.64
CA GLY A 58 -3.20 12.13 -10.85
C GLY A 58 -1.70 11.91 -10.63
N GLY A 59 -1.31 10.69 -10.23
CA GLY A 59 0.08 10.30 -10.09
C GLY A 59 0.90 10.43 -11.37
N ILE A 60 0.35 9.95 -12.50
CA ILE A 60 0.99 10.04 -13.82
C ILE A 60 1.18 11.49 -14.24
N ALA A 61 0.16 12.34 -14.09
CA ALA A 61 0.23 13.75 -14.47
C ALA A 61 1.32 14.50 -13.68
N VAL A 62 1.31 14.34 -12.35
CA VAL A 62 2.31 14.97 -11.48
C VAL A 62 3.69 14.40 -11.73
N GLY A 63 3.82 13.07 -11.83
CA GLY A 63 5.08 12.41 -12.06
C GLY A 63 5.73 12.76 -13.40
N ALA A 64 4.93 12.84 -14.46
CA ALA A 64 5.41 13.29 -15.77
C ALA A 64 5.86 14.76 -15.73
N LEU A 65 5.12 15.63 -15.05
CA LEU A 65 5.49 17.04 -14.89
C LEU A 65 6.81 17.21 -14.12
N VAL A 66 6.99 16.45 -13.04
CA VAL A 66 8.23 16.45 -12.25
C VAL A 66 9.40 15.90 -13.05
N ALA A 67 9.22 14.76 -13.73
CA ALA A 67 10.26 14.19 -14.59
C ALA A 67 10.65 15.16 -15.72
N TRP A 68 9.67 15.79 -16.35
CA TRP A 68 9.90 16.83 -17.35
C TRP A 68 10.71 18.00 -16.78
N ALA A 69 10.36 18.49 -15.59
CA ALA A 69 11.11 19.55 -14.92
C ALA A 69 12.56 19.12 -14.62
N VAL A 70 12.76 17.91 -14.10
CA VAL A 70 14.11 17.35 -13.82
C VAL A 70 14.98 17.34 -15.08
N LEU A 71 14.43 16.86 -16.20
CA LEU A 71 15.15 16.81 -17.47
C LEU A 71 15.38 18.20 -18.07
N ARG A 72 14.40 19.10 -17.97
CA ARG A 72 14.44 20.42 -18.59
C ARG A 72 15.35 21.41 -17.88
N PHE A 73 15.41 21.34 -16.55
CA PHE A 73 16.28 22.16 -15.72
C PHE A 73 17.66 21.53 -15.47
N ASP A 74 17.90 20.35 -16.06
CA ASP A 74 19.13 19.59 -15.89
C ASP A 74 19.56 19.47 -14.42
N ILE A 75 18.60 19.10 -13.57
CA ILE A 75 18.83 19.06 -12.13
C ILE A 75 19.94 18.07 -11.85
N ASN A 76 21.04 18.56 -11.27
CA ASN A 76 22.22 17.77 -10.94
C ASN A 76 22.87 17.06 -12.15
N GLY A 77 22.68 17.59 -13.36
CA GLY A 77 23.24 17.00 -14.59
C GLY A 77 22.51 15.76 -15.11
N ILE A 78 21.34 15.41 -14.54
CA ILE A 78 20.56 14.22 -14.90
C ILE A 78 20.07 14.29 -16.35
N GLY A 79 19.62 15.46 -16.82
CA GLY A 79 19.15 15.65 -18.19
C GLY A 79 20.29 15.45 -19.19
N SER A 80 21.43 16.06 -18.93
CA SER A 80 22.66 15.91 -19.72
C SER A 80 23.26 14.50 -19.67
N MET A 81 23.07 13.78 -18.57
CA MET A 81 23.50 12.37 -18.44
C MET A 81 22.60 11.45 -19.29
N ILE A 82 21.29 11.63 -19.22
CA ILE A 82 20.32 10.84 -19.99
C ILE A 82 20.45 11.13 -21.49
N ALA A 83 20.62 12.39 -21.88
CA ALA A 83 20.78 12.79 -23.29
C ALA A 83 22.07 12.21 -23.93
N ARG A 84 23.12 11.97 -23.14
CA ARG A 84 24.36 11.35 -23.62
C ARG A 84 24.30 9.81 -23.64
N SER A 85 23.26 9.21 -23.07
CA SER A 85 23.13 7.76 -23.04
C SER A 85 22.56 7.22 -24.36
N GLY A 86 23.05 6.06 -24.82
CA GLY A 86 22.50 5.38 -26.00
C GLY A 86 21.05 4.87 -25.80
N TYR A 87 20.56 4.85 -24.56
CA TYR A 87 19.23 4.39 -24.18
C TYR A 87 18.40 5.50 -23.51
N TRP A 88 18.53 6.74 -23.98
CA TRP A 88 17.88 7.93 -23.41
C TRP A 88 16.38 7.73 -23.15
N MET A 89 15.68 7.05 -24.07
CA MET A 89 14.24 6.77 -23.96
C MET A 89 13.92 5.82 -22.81
N GLY A 90 14.76 4.79 -22.60
CA GLY A 90 14.59 3.84 -21.50
C GLY A 90 14.78 4.50 -20.13
N TYR A 91 15.83 5.32 -19.97
CA TYR A 91 16.06 6.06 -18.74
C TYR A 91 14.98 7.11 -18.45
N THR A 92 14.49 7.77 -19.49
CA THR A 92 13.37 8.72 -19.37
C THR A 92 12.10 8.00 -18.93
N ALA A 93 11.77 6.85 -19.55
CA ALA A 93 10.62 6.05 -19.17
C ALA A 93 10.72 5.53 -17.72
N LEU A 94 11.90 5.09 -17.30
CA LEU A 94 12.15 4.70 -15.91
C LEU A 94 11.93 5.88 -14.95
N LEU A 95 12.48 7.06 -15.26
CA LEU A 95 12.34 8.25 -14.43
C LEU A 95 10.87 8.66 -14.29
N VAL A 96 10.16 8.79 -15.42
CA VAL A 96 8.73 9.12 -15.45
C VAL A 96 7.93 8.05 -14.71
N GLY A 97 8.20 6.77 -14.96
CA GLY A 97 7.51 5.66 -14.31
C GLY A 97 7.70 5.62 -12.80
N SER A 98 8.92 5.86 -12.32
CA SER A 98 9.23 5.96 -10.89
C SER A 98 8.44 7.09 -10.24
N PHE A 99 8.50 8.31 -10.80
CA PHE A 99 7.74 9.44 -10.25
C PHE A 99 6.23 9.21 -10.32
N ALA A 100 5.71 8.73 -11.45
CA ALA A 100 4.29 8.45 -11.63
C ALA A 100 3.78 7.43 -10.60
N SER A 101 4.56 6.37 -10.35
CA SER A 101 4.25 5.36 -9.32
C SER A 101 4.25 5.96 -7.91
N THR A 102 5.30 6.72 -7.55
CA THR A 102 5.38 7.37 -6.23
C THR A 102 4.21 8.33 -5.99
N PHE A 103 3.95 9.25 -6.92
CA PHE A 103 2.84 10.19 -6.78
C PHE A 103 1.47 9.51 -6.88
N GLY A 104 1.35 8.40 -7.63
CA GLY A 104 0.13 7.59 -7.69
C GLY A 104 -0.18 6.94 -6.35
N MET A 105 0.83 6.35 -5.69
CA MET A 105 0.67 5.78 -4.34
C MET A 105 0.30 6.86 -3.32
N ILE A 106 0.94 8.03 -3.37
CA ILE A 106 0.61 9.16 -2.49
C ILE A 106 -0.84 9.61 -2.72
N SER A 107 -1.23 9.82 -3.98
CA SER A 107 -2.59 10.24 -4.34
C SER A 107 -3.63 9.23 -3.87
N MET A 108 -3.34 7.93 -4.00
CA MET A 108 -4.21 6.87 -3.51
C MET A 108 -4.32 6.86 -1.98
N GLY A 109 -3.21 7.02 -1.27
CA GLY A 109 -3.19 7.11 0.19
C GLY A 109 -4.00 8.29 0.72
N ILE A 110 -3.79 9.49 0.13
CA ILE A 110 -4.58 10.69 0.44
C ILE A 110 -6.05 10.45 0.11
N GLY A 111 -6.32 9.89 -1.06
CA GLY A 111 -7.67 9.63 -1.51
C GLY A 111 -8.43 8.69 -0.57
N ILE A 112 -7.80 7.61 -0.10
CA ILE A 112 -8.39 6.68 0.87
C ILE A 112 -8.63 7.39 2.20
N MET A 113 -7.66 8.18 2.68
CA MET A 113 -7.81 8.95 3.92
C MET A 113 -8.97 9.94 3.82
N VAL A 114 -9.10 10.66 2.70
CA VAL A 114 -10.22 11.57 2.49
C VAL A 114 -11.51 10.78 2.45
N ARG A 115 -11.61 9.74 1.61
CA ARG A 115 -12.83 8.93 1.47
C ARG A 115 -13.26 8.27 2.79
N SER A 116 -12.33 7.85 3.65
CA SER A 116 -12.65 7.27 4.96
C SER A 116 -13.09 8.31 6.00
N THR A 117 -12.74 9.58 5.84
CA THR A 117 -13.16 10.67 6.73
C THR A 117 -14.56 11.21 6.46
N TRP A 118 -15.17 10.89 5.31
CA TRP A 118 -16.55 11.26 5.01
C TRP A 118 -17.48 10.07 5.27
N PRO A 119 -18.21 10.05 6.40
CA PRO A 119 -19.29 9.09 6.58
C PRO A 119 -20.38 9.41 5.55
N GLU A 120 -20.70 8.45 4.67
CA GLU A 120 -21.89 8.51 3.83
C GLU A 120 -23.10 8.88 4.71
N ARG A 121 -23.76 10.01 4.39
CA ARG A 121 -25.10 10.34 4.91
C ARG A 121 -26.16 9.73 4.02
#